data_AF-A0A2U1P887-F1
#
_entry.id   AF-A0A2U1P887-F1
#
_cell.length_a   1.000
_cell.length_b   1.000
_cell.length_c   1.000
_cell.angle_alpha   90.00
_cell.angle_beta   90.00
_cell.angle_gamma   90.00
#
_symmetry.space_group_name_H-M   'P 1'
#
loop_
_entity.id
_entity.type
_entity.pdbx_description
1 polymer ?
#
loop_
_entity_poly.entity_id
_entity_poly.type
_entity_poly.pdbx_seq_one_letter_code
_entity_poly.pdbx_strand_id
1 'polypeptide(L)'
;MVSDNTMATQDQQYYGENKVDNRSEKEKAIDAWLPITSSRNAKWWYSAFHNVTAMVGAGVLSLPYAMSELGCYQIYAMPFFDMIETVLVKKLNFTPSFMLRFVTRNIYVATTMFLGICFPFFGGLLGFFGGFAFAPTTYFLPCVMWLSIHKPKRWSLSWICNWICIFFGVALMVLSPIGGLRSIIVQAKDYKFFS
;
A
#
# COMPACT_ATOMS: atom_id res chain seq x y z
N MET A 1 -44.21 27.65 12.37
CA MET A 1 -42.92 26.97 12.62
C MET A 1 -43.20 25.50 12.93
N VAL A 2 -43.42 24.69 11.90
CA VAL A 2 -43.44 23.22 11.99
C VAL A 2 -42.59 22.78 10.81
N SER A 3 -41.28 22.84 11.02
CA SER A 3 -40.22 22.69 10.01
C SER A 3 -39.64 21.27 10.09
N ASP A 4 -39.43 20.66 8.93
CA ASP A 4 -38.28 19.78 8.61
C ASP A 4 -38.11 18.42 9.31
N ASN A 5 -39.16 17.79 9.85
CA ASN A 5 -39.03 16.45 10.46
C ASN A 5 -39.74 15.31 9.72
N THR A 6 -40.50 15.57 8.65
CA THR A 6 -41.25 14.53 7.91
C THR A 6 -40.60 14.09 6.59
N MET A 7 -39.61 14.83 6.07
CA MET A 7 -38.88 14.40 4.85
C MET A 7 -37.74 13.42 5.16
N ALA A 8 -37.14 13.49 6.36
CA ALA A 8 -36.04 12.59 6.76
C ALA A 8 -36.49 11.15 7.08
N THR A 9 -37.77 10.93 7.33
CA THR A 9 -38.33 9.60 7.64
C THR A 9 -38.68 8.79 6.39
N GLN A 10 -38.92 9.42 5.24
CA GLN A 10 -39.17 8.71 3.97
C GLN A 10 -37.88 8.22 3.31
N ASP A 11 -36.77 8.95 3.44
CA ASP A 11 -35.46 8.55 2.88
C ASP A 11 -34.84 7.32 3.57
N GLN A 12 -35.24 7.03 4.82
CA GLN A 12 -34.77 5.86 5.54
C GLN A 12 -35.54 4.57 5.22
N GLN A 13 -36.74 4.67 4.64
CA GLN A 13 -37.55 3.50 4.29
C GLN A 13 -37.21 2.94 2.91
N TYR A 14 -36.55 3.73 2.05
CA TYR A 14 -36.22 3.35 0.67
C TYR A 14 -34.95 2.48 0.52
N TYR A 15 -34.06 2.43 1.52
CA TYR A 15 -32.80 1.66 1.42
C TYR A 15 -32.90 0.22 1.97
N GLY A 16 -34.10 -0.21 2.35
CA GLY A 16 -34.38 -1.55 2.90
C GLY A 16 -35.27 -2.40 1.99
N GLU A 17 -35.14 -2.25 0.67
CA GLU A 17 -35.88 -3.09 -0.28
C GLU A 17 -35.34 -4.52 -0.19
N ASN A 18 -36.09 -5.40 0.47
CA ASN A 18 -36.00 -6.84 0.29
C ASN A 18 -36.25 -7.13 -1.19
N LYS A 19 -35.20 -7.13 -2.02
CA LYS A 19 -35.27 -7.70 -3.35
C LYS A 19 -35.59 -9.17 -3.18
N VAL A 20 -36.86 -9.52 -3.36
CA VAL A 20 -37.28 -10.92 -3.54
C VAL A 20 -36.53 -11.40 -4.77
N ASP A 21 -35.52 -12.21 -4.52
CA ASP A 21 -34.61 -12.72 -5.55
C ASP A 21 -35.34 -13.79 -6.39
N ASN A 22 -35.98 -13.33 -7.47
CA ASN A 22 -36.71 -14.16 -8.44
C ASN A 22 -35.81 -14.97 -9.38
N ARG A 23 -34.48 -14.97 -9.18
CA ARG A 23 -33.55 -15.78 -9.98
C ARG A 23 -33.78 -17.27 -9.74
N SER A 24 -33.68 -18.05 -10.81
CA SER A 24 -33.80 -19.52 -10.76
C SER A 24 -32.74 -20.11 -9.82
N GLU A 25 -33.05 -21.20 -9.11
CA GLU A 25 -32.09 -21.91 -8.26
C GLU A 25 -30.83 -22.33 -9.04
N LYS A 26 -30.96 -22.57 -10.35
CA LYS A 26 -29.81 -22.83 -11.25
C LYS A 26 -28.94 -21.59 -11.43
N GLU A 27 -29.54 -20.41 -11.59
CA GLU A 27 -28.80 -19.14 -11.72
C GLU A 27 -28.10 -18.80 -10.41
N LYS A 28 -28.76 -19.00 -9.26
CA LYS A 28 -28.13 -18.84 -7.94
C LYS A 28 -26.96 -19.81 -7.73
N ALA A 29 -27.09 -21.06 -8.19
CA ALA A 29 -26.01 -22.05 -8.12
C ALA A 29 -24.84 -21.68 -9.04
N ILE A 30 -25.12 -21.17 -10.24
CA ILE A 30 -24.09 -20.65 -11.16
C ILE A 30 -23.40 -19.42 -10.57
N ASP A 31 -24.16 -18.46 -10.06
CA ASP A 31 -23.63 -17.23 -9.44
C ASP A 31 -22.80 -17.55 -8.19
N ALA A 32 -23.20 -18.55 -7.39
CA ALA A 32 -22.45 -19.02 -6.23
C ALA A 32 -21.15 -19.75 -6.60
N TRP A 33 -21.11 -20.42 -7.76
CA TRP A 33 -19.93 -21.13 -8.25
C TRP A 33 -18.91 -20.19 -8.92
N LEU A 34 -19.38 -19.13 -9.56
CA LEU A 34 -18.54 -18.16 -10.25
C LEU A 34 -17.75 -17.28 -9.26
N PRO A 35 -16.42 -17.14 -9.43
CA PRO A 35 -15.56 -16.44 -8.47
C PRO A 35 -15.89 -14.94 -8.31
N ILE A 36 -16.46 -14.31 -9.33
CA ILE A 36 -16.79 -12.88 -9.36
C ILE A 36 -18.15 -12.58 -8.69
N THR A 37 -19.12 -13.48 -8.82
CA THR A 37 -20.52 -13.27 -8.38
C THR A 37 -20.86 -14.02 -7.09
N SER A 38 -19.98 -14.93 -6.64
CA SER A 38 -20.20 -15.67 -5.40
C SER A 38 -20.37 -14.70 -4.21
N SER A 39 -21.50 -14.79 -3.51
CA SER A 39 -21.74 -13.97 -2.32
C SER A 39 -20.80 -14.46 -1.22
N ARG A 40 -19.72 -13.73 -0.97
CA ARG A 40 -18.83 -14.01 0.17
C ARG A 40 -19.32 -13.18 1.35
N ASN A 41 -19.52 -13.83 2.51
CA ASN A 41 -19.93 -13.15 3.74
C ASN A 41 -18.76 -12.30 4.28
N ALA A 42 -18.63 -11.07 3.78
CA ALA A 42 -17.59 -10.14 4.20
C ALA A 42 -17.97 -9.49 5.53
N LYS A 43 -17.48 -10.05 6.63
CA LYS A 43 -17.70 -9.50 7.98
C LYS A 43 -16.74 -8.35 8.28
N TRP A 44 -17.19 -7.37 9.06
CA TRP A 44 -16.41 -6.18 9.44
C TRP A 44 -15.05 -6.50 10.07
N TRP A 45 -14.96 -7.61 10.81
CA TRP A 45 -13.72 -8.01 11.46
C TRP A 45 -12.66 -8.44 10.46
N TYR A 46 -12.99 -8.83 9.22
CA TYR A 46 -11.98 -9.16 8.22
C TYR A 46 -11.21 -7.91 7.78
N SER A 47 -11.91 -6.79 7.55
CA SER A 47 -11.28 -5.51 7.25
C SER A 47 -10.49 -4.97 8.45
N ALA A 48 -11.04 -5.08 9.66
CA ALA A 48 -10.34 -4.69 10.88
C ALA A 48 -9.10 -5.56 11.12
N PHE A 49 -9.19 -6.88 10.92
CA PHE A 49 -8.06 -7.80 11.04
C PHE A 49 -6.99 -7.49 10.00
N HIS A 50 -7.34 -7.20 8.75
CA HIS A 50 -6.36 -6.77 7.75
C HIS A 50 -5.63 -5.48 8.16
N ASN A 51 -6.34 -4.50 8.72
CA ASN A 51 -5.73 -3.26 9.20
C ASN A 51 -4.83 -3.51 10.42
N VAL A 52 -5.27 -4.31 11.39
CA VAL A 52 -4.48 -4.67 12.58
C VAL A 52 -3.25 -5.49 12.16
N THR A 53 -3.41 -6.46 11.26
CA THR A 53 -2.30 -7.24 10.70
C THR A 53 -1.36 -6.37 9.88
N ALA A 54 -1.83 -5.35 9.17
CA ALA A 54 -0.95 -4.42 8.47
C ALA A 54 -0.16 -3.53 9.47
N MET A 55 -0.79 -3.07 10.56
CA MET A 55 -0.13 -2.28 11.60
C MET A 55 0.90 -3.09 12.40
N VAL A 56 0.54 -4.29 12.87
CA VAL A 56 1.44 -5.16 13.65
C VAL A 56 2.43 -5.87 12.74
N GLY A 57 2.00 -6.23 11.52
CA GLY A 57 2.81 -6.89 10.50
C GLY A 57 3.96 -6.02 10.02
N ALA A 58 3.81 -4.69 9.91
CA ALA A 58 4.93 -3.82 9.62
C ALA A 58 6.06 -3.95 10.67
N GLY A 59 5.72 -4.16 11.95
CA GLY A 59 6.69 -4.38 13.03
C GLY A 59 7.31 -5.78 13.01
N VAL A 60 6.47 -6.83 12.94
CA VAL A 60 6.93 -8.23 13.02
C VAL A 60 7.61 -8.68 11.72
N LEU A 61 7.12 -8.21 10.57
CA LEU A 61 7.71 -8.50 9.27
C LEU A 61 8.90 -7.61 8.96
N SER A 62 9.23 -6.58 9.76
CA SER A 62 10.39 -5.72 9.51
C SER A 62 11.70 -6.50 9.38
N LEU A 63 11.87 -7.57 10.17
CA LEU A 63 13.07 -8.41 10.16
C LEU A 63 13.11 -9.36 8.95
N PRO A 64 12.05 -10.14 8.65
CA PRO A 64 11.94 -10.86 7.37
C PRO A 64 12.04 -9.95 6.14
N TYR A 65 11.49 -8.74 6.22
CA TYR A 65 11.53 -7.73 5.18
C TYR A 65 12.97 -7.25 4.95
N ALA A 66 13.70 -6.89 6.00
CA ALA A 66 15.12 -6.53 5.90
C ALA A 66 15.98 -7.67 5.31
N MET A 67 15.69 -8.92 5.67
CA MET A 67 16.34 -10.09 5.06
C MET A 67 15.94 -10.26 3.59
N SER A 68 14.68 -9.97 3.25
CA SER A 68 14.18 -10.05 1.88
C SER A 68 14.83 -9.01 0.97
N GLU A 69 15.11 -7.80 1.44
CA GLU A 69 15.75 -6.74 0.65
C GLU A 69 17.08 -7.18 0.02
N LEU A 70 17.85 -8.04 0.72
CA LEU A 70 19.08 -8.64 0.16
C LEU A 70 18.79 -9.57 -1.03
N GLY A 71 17.70 -10.34 -0.97
CA GLY A 71 17.24 -11.21 -2.05
C GLY A 71 16.53 -10.46 -3.17
N CYS A 72 15.74 -9.43 -2.84
CA CYS A 72 15.08 -8.54 -3.77
C CYS A 72 16.10 -7.84 -4.66
N TYR A 73 17.18 -7.33 -4.07
CA TYR A 73 18.27 -6.73 -4.82
C TYR A 73 18.80 -7.68 -5.89
N GLN A 74 18.98 -8.96 -5.56
CA GLN A 74 19.48 -9.95 -6.51
C GLN A 74 18.46 -10.25 -7.64
N ILE A 75 17.17 -10.35 -7.30
CA ILE A 75 16.09 -10.58 -8.29
C ILE A 75 15.97 -9.42 -9.27
N TYR A 76 16.02 -8.17 -8.81
CA TYR A 76 15.90 -6.99 -9.66
C TYR A 76 17.19 -6.63 -10.39
N ALA A 77 18.36 -6.83 -9.77
CA ALA A 77 19.63 -6.44 -10.36
C ALA A 77 20.07 -7.37 -11.50
N MET A 78 19.70 -8.67 -11.48
CA MET A 78 20.11 -9.63 -12.52
C MET A 78 19.63 -9.24 -13.93
N PRO A 79 18.32 -9.00 -14.19
CA PRO A 79 17.86 -8.56 -15.51
C PRO A 79 18.45 -7.21 -15.93
N PHE A 80 18.66 -6.32 -14.96
CA PHE A 80 19.22 -5.00 -15.22
C PHE A 80 20.70 -5.08 -15.64
N PHE A 81 21.50 -5.91 -14.97
CA PHE A 81 22.88 -6.18 -15.36
C PHE A 81 22.96 -6.81 -16.76
N ASP A 82 22.09 -7.77 -17.05
CA ASP A 82 22.06 -8.43 -18.36
C ASP A 82 21.65 -7.44 -19.48
N MET A 83 20.77 -6.46 -19.18
CA MET A 83 20.40 -5.40 -20.10
C MET A 83 21.59 -4.46 -20.40
N ILE A 84 22.32 -4.02 -19.37
CA ILE A 84 23.51 -3.17 -19.55
C ILE A 84 24.57 -3.90 -20.38
N GLU A 85 24.87 -5.16 -20.05
CA GLU A 85 25.82 -6.00 -20.80
C GLU A 85 25.39 -6.14 -22.26
N THR A 86 24.10 -6.36 -22.51
CA THR A 86 23.54 -6.42 -23.87
C THR A 86 23.74 -5.11 -24.63
N VAL A 87 23.54 -3.96 -23.98
CA VAL A 87 23.79 -2.65 -24.58
C VAL A 87 25.28 -2.45 -24.89
N LEU A 88 26.18 -2.78 -23.96
CA LEU A 88 27.63 -2.62 -24.19
C LEU A 88 28.14 -3.52 -25.33
N VAL A 89 27.68 -4.76 -25.41
CA VAL A 89 28.13 -5.71 -26.44
C VAL A 89 27.47 -5.41 -27.80
N LYS A 90 26.17 -5.12 -27.84
CA LYS A 90 25.43 -4.95 -29.11
C LYS A 90 25.40 -3.53 -29.66
N LYS A 91 25.44 -2.51 -28.80
CA LYS A 91 25.42 -1.08 -29.23
C LYS A 91 26.80 -0.44 -29.25
N LEU A 92 27.71 -0.86 -28.37
CA LEU A 92 29.07 -0.30 -28.25
C LEU A 92 30.16 -1.25 -28.78
N ASN A 93 29.79 -2.37 -29.41
CA ASN A 93 30.68 -3.33 -30.07
C ASN A 93 31.81 -3.90 -29.19
N PHE A 94 31.63 -3.93 -27.86
CA PHE A 94 32.59 -4.56 -26.97
C PHE A 94 32.55 -6.10 -27.09
N THR A 95 33.71 -6.74 -26.99
CA THR A 95 33.79 -8.21 -26.98
C THR A 95 33.22 -8.76 -25.67
N PRO A 96 32.30 -9.74 -25.72
CA PRO A 96 31.77 -10.36 -24.52
C PRO A 96 32.90 -11.10 -23.79
N SER A 97 33.27 -10.59 -22.62
CA SER A 97 34.32 -11.16 -21.79
C SER A 97 33.93 -11.13 -20.33
N PHE A 98 34.50 -12.05 -19.55
CA PHE A 98 34.30 -12.06 -18.10
C PHE A 98 34.76 -10.76 -17.44
N MET A 99 35.81 -10.11 -18.00
CA MET A 99 36.29 -8.80 -17.59
C MET A 99 35.25 -7.69 -17.80
N LEU A 100 34.55 -7.68 -18.95
CA LEU A 100 33.49 -6.70 -19.22
C LEU A 100 32.36 -6.79 -18.18
N ARG A 101 31.97 -8.02 -17.83
CA ARG A 101 30.92 -8.28 -16.83
C ARG A 101 31.36 -7.85 -15.43
N PHE A 102 32.60 -8.14 -15.05
CA PHE A 102 33.17 -7.71 -13.78
C PHE A 102 33.28 -6.18 -13.68
N VAL A 103 33.80 -5.51 -14.70
CA VAL A 103 33.93 -4.04 -14.73
C VAL A 103 32.57 -3.36 -14.68
N THR A 104 31.61 -3.81 -15.49
CA THR A 104 30.25 -3.25 -15.51
C THR A 104 29.56 -3.36 -14.15
N ARG A 105 29.68 -4.51 -13.48
CA ARG A 105 29.12 -4.72 -12.13
C ARG A 105 29.77 -3.80 -11.10
N ASN A 106 31.09 -3.67 -11.10
CA ASN A 106 31.80 -2.82 -10.15
C ASN A 106 31.52 -1.34 -10.37
N ILE A 107 31.47 -0.87 -11.63
CA ILE A 107 31.11 0.52 -11.95
C ILE A 107 29.68 0.83 -11.51
N TYR A 108 28.75 -0.08 -11.74
CA TYR A 108 27.36 0.10 -11.31
C TYR A 108 27.27 0.18 -9.78
N VAL A 109 27.89 -0.77 -9.07
CA VAL A 109 27.89 -0.78 -7.60
C VAL A 109 28.58 0.47 -7.04
N ALA A 110 29.67 0.92 -7.64
CA ALA A 110 30.32 2.18 -7.26
C ALA A 110 29.42 3.39 -7.50
N THR A 111 28.67 3.40 -8.60
CA THR A 111 27.72 4.48 -8.92
C THR A 111 26.55 4.51 -7.94
N THR A 112 25.94 3.36 -7.63
CA THR A 112 24.85 3.30 -6.65
C THR A 112 25.33 3.62 -5.23
N MET A 113 26.55 3.22 -4.88
CA MET A 113 27.19 3.59 -3.62
C MET A 113 27.45 5.11 -3.54
N PHE A 114 27.92 5.71 -4.64
CA PHE A 114 28.09 7.16 -4.73
C PHE A 114 26.76 7.90 -4.57
N LEU A 115 25.71 7.46 -5.27
CA LEU A 115 24.37 8.03 -5.13
C LEU A 115 23.82 7.87 -3.71
N GLY A 116 24.08 6.74 -3.03
CA GLY A 116 23.69 6.53 -1.65
C GLY A 116 24.37 7.48 -0.67
N ILE A 117 25.67 7.75 -0.87
CA ILE A 117 26.44 8.72 -0.07
C ILE A 117 26.00 10.16 -0.37
N CYS A 118 25.68 10.46 -1.62
CA CYS A 118 25.17 11.77 -2.03
C CYS A 118 23.72 12.02 -1.56
N PHE A 119 22.97 10.97 -1.27
CA PHE A 119 21.55 11.04 -0.93
C PHE A 119 21.23 10.31 0.39
N PRO A 120 21.79 10.75 1.54
CA PRO A 120 21.60 10.07 2.83
C PRO A 120 20.16 10.16 3.36
N PHE A 121 19.33 11.04 2.79
CA PHE A 121 17.95 11.32 3.24
C PHE A 121 16.89 10.36 2.65
N PHE A 122 17.30 9.28 1.98
CA PHE A 122 16.40 8.32 1.35
C PHE A 122 15.40 7.68 2.33
N GLY A 123 15.82 7.42 3.57
CA GLY A 123 14.92 6.88 4.60
C GLY A 123 13.77 7.83 4.98
N GLY A 124 14.03 9.14 5.02
CA GLY A 124 12.99 10.16 5.25
C GLY A 124 12.05 10.28 4.05
N LEU A 125 12.57 10.10 2.83
CA LEU A 125 11.80 10.14 1.58
C LEU A 125 10.86 8.92 1.45
N LEU A 126 11.37 7.72 1.74
CA LEU A 126 10.57 6.49 1.77
C LEU A 126 9.46 6.57 2.82
N GLY A 127 9.75 7.11 4.01
CA GLY A 127 8.76 7.35 5.04
C GLY A 127 7.67 8.33 4.59
N PHE A 128 8.06 9.44 3.94
CA PHE A 128 7.13 10.43 3.40
C PHE A 128 6.16 9.84 2.36
N PHE A 129 6.67 9.15 1.33
CA PHE A 129 5.82 8.57 0.29
C PHE A 129 5.05 7.33 0.76
N GLY A 130 5.64 6.53 1.66
CA GLY A 130 4.96 5.39 2.28
C GLY A 130 3.74 5.81 3.09
N GLY A 131 3.86 6.88 3.88
CA GLY A 131 2.75 7.47 4.63
C GLY A 131 1.71 8.17 3.77
N PHE A 132 2.14 8.88 2.73
CA PHE A 132 1.24 9.67 1.88
C PHE A 132 0.47 8.81 0.86
N ALA A 133 1.12 7.84 0.22
CA ALA A 133 0.53 7.08 -0.90
C ALA A 133 0.11 5.66 -0.52
N PHE A 134 0.90 4.99 0.33
CA PHE A 134 0.68 3.59 0.69
C PHE A 134 -0.28 3.43 1.87
N ALA A 135 -0.22 4.32 2.86
CA ALA A 135 -1.15 4.27 3.98
C ALA A 135 -2.62 4.43 3.55
N PRO A 136 -2.97 5.34 2.62
CA PRO A 136 -4.37 5.49 2.24
C PRO A 136 -4.95 4.32 1.48
N THR A 137 -4.14 3.75 0.58
CA THR A 137 -4.54 2.64 -0.28
C THR A 137 -4.70 1.34 0.50
N THR A 138 -3.92 1.13 1.56
CA THR A 138 -3.95 -0.11 2.35
C THR A 138 -4.86 -0.04 3.59
N TYR A 139 -4.93 1.11 4.28
CA TYR A 139 -5.67 1.22 5.55
C TYR A 139 -7.10 1.77 5.40
N PHE A 140 -7.34 2.74 4.50
CA PHE A 140 -8.67 3.35 4.36
C PHE A 140 -9.58 2.63 3.40
N LEU A 141 -9.06 2.29 2.21
CA LEU A 141 -9.86 1.73 1.14
C LEU A 141 -10.68 0.50 1.58
N PRO A 142 -10.13 -0.51 2.29
CA PRO A 142 -10.93 -1.67 2.69
C PRO A 142 -12.02 -1.34 3.73
N CYS A 143 -11.75 -0.42 4.67
CA CYS A 143 -12.73 -0.01 5.68
C CYS A 143 -13.84 0.86 5.08
N VAL A 144 -13.50 1.82 4.23
CA VAL A 144 -14.47 2.70 3.55
C VAL A 144 -15.33 1.89 2.57
N MET A 145 -14.73 0.98 1.81
CA MET A 145 -15.45 0.09 0.90
C MET A 145 -16.44 -0.80 1.66
N TRP A 146 -16.01 -1.40 2.78
CA TRP A 146 -16.91 -2.22 3.61
C TRP A 146 -18.07 -1.41 4.19
N LEU A 147 -17.79 -0.21 4.71
CA LEU A 147 -18.80 0.69 5.29
C LEU A 147 -19.83 1.16 4.24
N SER A 148 -19.37 1.44 3.01
CA SER A 148 -20.22 1.86 1.89
C SER A 148 -21.15 0.74 1.41
N ILE A 149 -20.68 -0.51 1.40
CA ILE A 149 -21.44 -1.68 0.93
C ILE A 149 -22.43 -2.20 1.97
N HIS A 150 -22.01 -2.35 3.25
CA HIS A 150 -22.84 -3.03 4.27
C HIS A 150 -23.74 -2.11 5.09
N LYS A 151 -23.54 -0.78 5.06
CA LYS A 151 -24.33 0.23 5.80
C LYS A 151 -24.78 -0.22 7.21
N PRO A 152 -23.84 -0.52 8.13
CA PRO A 152 -24.17 -1.04 9.45
C PRO A 152 -24.99 -0.04 10.28
N LYS A 153 -25.81 -0.55 11.21
CA LYS A 153 -26.55 0.28 12.17
C LYS A 153 -25.59 1.23 12.91
N ARG A 154 -25.98 2.50 12.96
CA ARG A 154 -25.29 3.56 13.71
C ARG A 154 -25.14 3.09 15.16
N TRP A 155 -23.96 3.25 15.76
CA TRP A 155 -23.61 2.81 17.13
C TRP A 155 -23.42 1.30 17.38
N SER A 156 -23.42 0.46 16.34
CA SER A 156 -22.94 -0.93 16.50
C SER A 156 -21.42 -0.95 16.75
N LEU A 157 -20.91 -1.94 17.51
CA LEU A 157 -19.47 -2.11 17.76
C LEU A 157 -18.64 -2.13 16.45
N SER A 158 -19.20 -2.73 15.40
CA SER A 158 -18.61 -2.74 14.05
C SER A 158 -18.46 -1.35 13.43
N TRP A 159 -19.35 -0.42 13.75
CA TRP A 159 -19.33 0.95 13.25
C TRP A 159 -18.25 1.77 13.95
N ILE A 160 -18.15 1.64 15.28
CA ILE A 160 -17.13 2.35 16.09
C ILE A 160 -15.72 1.85 15.72
N CYS A 161 -15.52 0.53 15.62
CA CYS A 161 -14.21 -0.04 15.30
C CYS A 161 -13.70 0.39 13.91
N ASN A 162 -14.58 0.44 12.91
CA ASN A 162 -14.22 0.95 11.57
C ASN A 162 -13.89 2.45 11.59
N TRP A 163 -14.63 3.27 12.33
CA TRP A 163 -14.34 4.70 12.47
C TRP A 163 -13.00 4.96 13.17
N ILE A 164 -12.67 4.16 14.20
CA ILE A 164 -11.38 4.24 14.88
C ILE A 164 -10.24 3.91 13.91
N CYS A 165 -10.35 2.83 13.11
CA CYS A 165 -9.34 2.51 12.10
C CYS A 165 -9.16 3.62 11.06
N ILE A 166 -10.26 4.25 10.62
CA ILE A 166 -10.21 5.39 9.69
C ILE A 166 -9.50 6.58 10.35
N PHE A 167 -9.83 6.90 11.61
CA PHE A 167 -9.16 7.98 12.31
C PHE A 167 -7.65 7.74 12.46
N PHE A 168 -7.24 6.53 12.88
CA PHE A 168 -5.83 6.18 13.02
C PHE A 168 -5.08 6.18 11.68
N GLY A 169 -5.70 5.69 10.61
CA GLY A 169 -5.08 5.79 9.29
C GLY A 169 -4.88 7.26 8.91
N VAL A 170 -5.84 8.16 9.18
CA VAL A 170 -5.76 9.58 8.78
C VAL A 170 -4.68 10.28 9.59
N ALA A 171 -4.59 9.93 10.87
CA ALA A 171 -3.47 10.36 11.70
C ALA A 171 -2.13 9.88 11.10
N LEU A 172 -2.01 8.63 10.66
CA LEU A 172 -0.78 8.13 10.02
C LEU A 172 -0.45 8.85 8.70
N MET A 173 -1.46 9.17 7.88
CA MET A 173 -1.30 9.93 6.64
C MET A 173 -0.79 11.36 6.88
N VAL A 174 -1.07 11.95 8.04
CA VAL A 174 -0.59 13.31 8.39
C VAL A 174 0.76 13.24 9.12
N LEU A 175 0.88 12.35 10.11
CA LEU A 175 2.07 12.24 10.95
C LEU A 175 3.28 11.70 10.18
N SER A 176 3.08 10.77 9.24
CA SER A 176 4.18 10.15 8.51
C SER A 176 4.89 11.11 7.54
N PRO A 177 4.18 11.93 6.73
CA PRO A 177 4.80 12.99 5.95
C PRO A 177 5.53 14.03 6.81
N ILE A 178 4.95 14.44 7.95
CA ILE A 178 5.58 15.41 8.86
C ILE A 178 6.89 14.83 9.43
N GLY A 179 6.87 13.56 9.87
CA GLY A 179 8.06 12.86 10.36
C GLY A 179 9.14 12.69 9.29
N GLY A 180 8.74 12.30 8.08
CA GLY A 180 9.62 12.18 6.92
C GLY A 180 10.28 13.51 6.55
N LEU A 181 9.49 14.57 6.43
CA LEU A 181 9.98 15.93 6.15
C LEU A 181 10.90 16.45 7.26
N ARG A 182 10.54 16.27 8.53
CA ARG A 182 11.38 16.67 9.66
C ARG A 182 12.72 15.93 9.66
N SER A 183 12.72 14.64 9.33
CA SER A 183 13.93 13.84 9.20
C SER A 183 14.82 14.34 8.04
N ILE A 184 14.22 14.65 6.90
CA ILE A 184 14.94 15.22 5.74
C ILE A 184 15.54 16.58 6.12
N ILE A 185 14.78 17.48 6.75
CA ILE A 185 15.25 18.83 7.11
C ILE A 185 16.42 18.78 8.09
N VAL A 186 16.36 17.92 9.11
CA VAL A 186 17.47 17.80 10.08
C VAL A 186 18.71 17.22 9.39
N GLN A 187 18.56 16.15 8.60
CA GLN A 187 19.68 15.56 7.87
C GLN A 187 20.27 16.53 6.83
N ALA A 188 19.44 17.33 6.17
CA ALA A 188 19.89 18.31 5.18
C ALA A 188 20.62 19.51 5.82
N LYS A 189 20.29 19.88 7.06
CA LYS A 189 20.96 20.99 7.78
C LYS A 189 22.39 20.65 8.18
N ASP A 190 22.63 19.40 8.57
CA ASP A 190 23.94 18.93 9.00
C ASP A 190 24.76 18.32 7.83
N TYR A 191 24.17 18.24 6.63
CA TYR A 191 24.84 17.68 5.46
C TYR A 191 25.86 18.67 4.88
N LYS A 192 27.15 18.38 5.11
CA LYS A 192 28.25 18.98 4.34
C LYS A 192 28.68 17.99 3.26
N PHE A 193 28.53 18.40 2.00
CA PHE A 193 28.80 17.57 0.82
C PHE A 193 30.24 17.01 0.78
N PHE A 194 31.19 17.73 1.40
CA PHE A 194 32.59 17.32 1.59
C PHE A 194 33.20 18.09 2.78
N SER A 195 33.23 17.51 3.98
CA SER A 195 34.06 17.98 5.10
C SER A 195 34.79 16.82 5.74
#